data_AF-A0A838NVD1-F1
#
_entry.id   AF-A0A838NVD1-F1
#
_cell.length_a   1.000
_cell.length_b   1.000
_cell.length_c   1.000
_cell.angle_alpha   90.00
_cell.angle_beta   90.00
_cell.angle_gamma   90.00
#
_symmetry.space_group_name_H-M   'P 1'
#
loop_
_entity.id
_entity.type
_entity.pdbx_description
1 polymer ?
#
loop_
_entity_poly.entity_id
_entity_poly.type
_entity_poly.pdbx_seq_one_letter_code
_entity_poly.pdbx_strand_id
1 'polypeptide(L)'
;MSKAKPTTIAEYIDSAPKEAHKKLREIYAILKTVAPEATEGIKWGSPVFEEKRILFAFAAFKEHLTFMPTPSAMKPFKKELAKYGTGKGSIQFSF
;
A
#
# COMPACT_ATOMS: atom_id res chain seq x y z
N MET A 1 -2.27 -8.87 -24.12
CA MET A 1 -0.83 -9.05 -23.83
C MET A 1 -0.67 -9.28 -22.35
N SER A 2 -0.05 -10.38 -21.94
CA SER A 2 0.20 -10.67 -20.53
C SER A 2 1.21 -9.65 -20.00
N LYS A 3 0.76 -8.65 -19.22
CA LYS A 3 1.69 -7.75 -18.51
C LYS A 3 2.58 -8.63 -17.62
N ALA A 4 3.90 -8.49 -17.78
CA ALA A 4 4.86 -9.17 -16.92
C ALA A 4 4.55 -8.83 -15.45
N LYS A 5 4.80 -9.79 -14.55
CA LYS A 5 4.61 -9.54 -13.11
C LYS A 5 5.58 -8.43 -12.68
N PRO A 6 5.11 -7.36 -12.03
CA PRO A 6 5.97 -6.28 -11.59
C PRO A 6 6.97 -6.80 -10.56
N THR A 7 8.21 -6.33 -10.66
CA THR A 7 9.32 -6.66 -9.75
C THR A 7 9.67 -5.49 -8.86
N THR A 8 9.34 -4.27 -9.27
CA THR A 8 9.52 -3.04 -8.49
C THR A 8 8.18 -2.37 -8.16
N ILE A 9 8.18 -1.48 -7.16
CA ILE A 9 7.01 -0.69 -6.83
C ILE A 9 6.64 0.26 -7.99
N ALA A 10 7.62 0.85 -8.67
CA ALA A 10 7.37 1.71 -9.84
C ALA A 10 6.63 0.94 -10.95
N GLU A 11 7.12 -0.26 -11.30
CA GLU A 11 6.45 -1.14 -12.27
C GLU A 11 5.05 -1.53 -11.81
N TYR A 12 4.85 -1.79 -10.51
CA TYR A 12 3.53 -2.08 -9.98
C TYR A 12 2.57 -0.92 -10.22
N ILE A 13 2.98 0.31 -9.90
CA ILE A 13 2.18 1.53 -10.10
C ILE A 13 1.83 1.68 -11.58
N ASP A 14 2.80 1.55 -12.48
CA ASP A 14 2.57 1.69 -13.92
C ASP A 14 1.69 0.56 -14.50
N SER A 15 1.74 -0.62 -13.89
CA SER A 15 0.89 -1.75 -14.28
C SER A 15 -0.57 -1.60 -13.85
N ALA A 16 -0.86 -0.82 -12.81
CA ALA A 16 -2.19 -0.62 -12.23
C ALA A 16 -3.14 0.22 -13.12
N PRO A 17 -4.47 0.18 -12.87
CA PRO A 17 -5.43 1.07 -13.53
C PRO A 17 -5.07 2.55 -13.32
N LYS A 18 -5.33 3.40 -14.31
CA LYS A 18 -4.91 4.81 -14.30
C LYS A 18 -5.53 5.58 -13.12
N GLU A 19 -6.74 5.23 -12.76
CA GLU A 19 -7.52 5.78 -11.64
C GLU A 19 -6.78 5.58 -10.31
N ALA A 20 -6.07 4.45 -10.16
CA ALA A 20 -5.30 4.14 -8.95
C ALA A 20 -3.95 4.87 -8.89
N HIS A 21 -3.39 5.34 -10.01
CA HIS A 21 -2.03 5.89 -10.07
C HIS A 21 -1.82 7.06 -9.10
N LYS A 22 -2.81 7.95 -9.01
CA LYS A 22 -2.72 9.12 -8.12
C LYS A 22 -2.57 8.69 -6.65
N LYS A 23 -3.46 7.81 -6.18
CA LYS A 23 -3.44 7.31 -4.80
C LYS A 23 -2.23 6.42 -4.50
N LEU A 24 -1.82 5.61 -5.46
CA LEU A 24 -0.63 4.76 -5.33
C LEU A 24 0.65 5.59 -5.20
N ARG A 25 0.82 6.64 -6.01
CA ARG A 25 1.98 7.54 -5.90
C ARG A 25 1.94 8.34 -4.59
N GLU A 26 0.76 8.80 -4.18
CA GLU A 26 0.57 9.52 -2.92
C GLU A 26 1.00 8.67 -1.72
N ILE A 27 0.48 7.43 -1.60
CA ILE A 27 0.85 6.56 -0.48
C ILE A 27 2.32 6.14 -0.56
N TYR A 28 2.85 5.86 -1.75
CA TYR A 28 4.26 5.52 -1.93
C TYR A 28 5.18 6.64 -1.42
N ALA A 29 4.89 7.89 -1.79
CA ALA A 29 5.68 9.04 -1.35
C ALA A 29 5.65 9.18 0.17
N ILE A 30 4.46 9.07 0.79
CA ILE A 30 4.31 9.14 2.26
C ILE A 30 5.13 8.04 2.94
N LEU A 31 5.00 6.78 2.48
CA LEU A 31 5.71 5.65 3.09
C LEU A 31 7.21 5.77 2.92
N LYS A 32 7.69 6.27 1.77
CA LYS A 32 9.11 6.51 1.54
C LYS A 32 9.68 7.60 2.45
N THR A 33 8.90 8.65 2.74
CA THR A 33 9.30 9.68 3.72
C THR A 33 9.31 9.14 5.15
N VAL A 34 8.36 8.27 5.50
CA VAL A 34 8.26 7.69 6.86
C VAL A 34 9.34 6.64 7.12
N ALA A 35 9.71 5.85 6.12
CA ALA A 35 10.70 4.78 6.22
C ALA A 35 11.71 4.85 5.06
N PRO A 36 12.61 5.85 5.05
CA PRO A 36 13.56 6.07 3.96
C PRO A 36 14.54 4.89 3.77
N GLU A 37 14.94 4.27 4.88
CA GLU A 37 15.90 3.15 4.94
C GLU A 37 15.27 1.78 4.68
N ALA A 38 13.94 1.71 4.56
CA ALA A 38 13.28 0.44 4.29
C ALA A 38 13.54 -0.02 2.85
N THR A 39 13.79 -1.33 2.72
CA THR A 39 13.87 -2.00 1.43
C THR A 39 12.49 -2.07 0.80
N GLU A 40 12.41 -1.65 -0.46
CA GLU A 40 11.21 -1.72 -1.28
C GLU A 40 11.17 -3.03 -2.06
N GLY A 41 10.00 -3.66 -2.16
CA GLY A 41 9.86 -4.89 -2.94
C GLY A 41 8.42 -5.25 -3.26
N ILE A 42 8.26 -6.38 -3.96
CA ILE A 42 6.96 -6.98 -4.28
C ILE A 42 6.87 -8.33 -3.57
N LYS A 43 5.89 -8.49 -2.66
CA LYS A 43 5.56 -9.76 -2.00
C LYS A 43 4.08 -10.06 -2.17
N TRP A 44 3.76 -11.31 -2.52
CA TRP A 44 2.39 -11.75 -2.80
C TRP A 44 1.66 -10.86 -3.82
N GLY A 45 2.41 -10.30 -4.79
CA GLY A 45 1.87 -9.40 -5.80
C GLY A 45 1.56 -7.97 -5.33
N SER A 46 2.02 -7.58 -4.14
CA SER A 46 1.79 -6.24 -3.58
C SER A 46 3.12 -5.55 -3.22
N PRO A 47 3.21 -4.22 -3.39
CA PRO A 47 4.24 -3.39 -2.80
C PRO A 47 4.37 -3.59 -1.29
N VAL A 48 5.62 -3.78 -0.84
CA VAL A 48 5.99 -3.87 0.57
C VAL A 48 7.20 -2.99 0.88
N PHE A 49 7.21 -2.48 2.10
CA PHE A 49 8.37 -1.84 2.72
C PHE A 49 8.84 -2.72 3.87
N GLU A 50 10.09 -3.14 3.83
CA GLU A 50 10.68 -4.05 4.82
C GLU A 50 12.03 -3.58 5.35
N GLU A 51 12.26 -3.81 6.64
CA GLU A 51 13.59 -3.75 7.26
C GLU A 51 13.90 -5.13 7.85
N LYS A 52 14.07 -5.23 9.18
CA LYS A 52 14.14 -6.52 9.89
C LYS A 52 12.83 -7.32 9.81
N ARG A 53 11.72 -6.63 9.49
CA ARG A 53 10.38 -7.18 9.29
C ARG A 53 9.61 -6.30 8.32
N ILE A 54 8.49 -6.81 7.81
CA ILE A 54 7.56 -6.01 7.00
C ILE A 54 6.95 -4.92 7.88
N LEU A 55 7.10 -3.68 7.45
CA LEU A 55 6.53 -2.51 8.11
C LEU A 55 5.13 -2.20 7.56
N PHE A 56 5.04 -2.17 6.23
CA PHE A 56 3.86 -1.76 5.49
C PHE A 56 3.70 -2.57 4.21
N ALA A 57 2.46 -2.79 3.81
CA ALA A 57 2.12 -3.19 2.46
C ALA A 57 0.97 -2.33 1.92
N PHE A 58 0.86 -2.21 0.61
CA PHE A 58 -0.30 -1.57 -0.01
C PHE A 58 -0.61 -2.22 -1.36
N ALA A 59 -1.87 -2.17 -1.77
CA ALA A 59 -2.32 -2.74 -3.03
C ALA A 59 -3.48 -1.94 -3.61
N ALA A 60 -3.52 -1.82 -4.94
CA ALA A 60 -4.67 -1.30 -5.66
C ALA A 60 -5.63 -2.44 -6.04
N PHE A 61 -6.91 -2.19 -5.81
CA PHE A 61 -8.04 -2.99 -6.29
C PHE A 61 -8.80 -2.20 -7.36
N LYS A 62 -9.98 -2.68 -7.78
CA LYS A 62 -10.75 -2.03 -8.85
C LYS A 62 -11.19 -0.60 -8.50
N GLU A 63 -11.56 -0.36 -7.25
CA GLU A 63 -12.23 0.89 -6.82
C GLU A 63 -11.57 1.53 -5.60
N HIS A 64 -10.55 0.91 -5.04
CA HIS A 64 -9.90 1.39 -3.83
C HIS A 64 -8.46 0.92 -3.72
N LEU A 65 -7.69 1.67 -2.94
CA LEU A 65 -6.38 1.30 -2.44
C LEU A 65 -6.54 0.70 -1.05
N THR A 66 -5.96 -0.47 -0.82
CA THR A 66 -5.85 -1.05 0.52
C THR A 66 -4.45 -0.81 1.07
N PHE A 67 -4.36 -0.11 2.19
CA PHE A 67 -3.15 0.05 2.99
C PHE A 67 -3.15 -0.94 4.15
N MET A 68 -2.04 -1.65 4.35
CA MET A 68 -1.89 -2.71 5.34
C MET A 68 -0.73 -2.39 6.28
N PRO A 69 -0.97 -1.56 7.31
CA PRO A 69 -0.03 -1.42 8.42
C PRO A 69 -0.15 -2.61 9.38
N THR A 70 0.70 -2.66 10.40
CA THR A 70 0.52 -3.65 11.48
C THR A 70 -0.76 -3.34 12.29
N PRO A 71 -1.49 -4.36 12.80
CA PRO A 71 -2.69 -4.13 13.60
C PRO A 71 -2.45 -3.25 14.84
N SER A 72 -1.28 -3.38 15.46
CA SER A 72 -0.86 -2.55 16.59
C SER A 72 -0.74 -1.07 16.22
N ALA A 73 -0.34 -0.76 14.99
CA ALA A 73 -0.25 0.62 14.49
C ALA A 73 -1.62 1.25 14.22
N MET A 74 -2.66 0.45 13.97
CA MET A 74 -4.02 0.97 13.76
C MET A 74 -4.75 1.28 15.06
N LYS A 75 -4.40 0.60 16.16
CA LYS A 75 -5.12 0.69 17.45
C LYS A 75 -5.28 2.13 17.97
N PRO A 76 -4.27 3.02 17.91
CA PRO A 76 -4.41 4.41 18.35
C PRO A 76 -5.40 5.22 17.51
N PHE A 77 -5.52 4.91 16.22
CA PHE A 77 -6.32 5.67 15.25
C PHE A 77 -7.73 5.11 15.05
N LYS A 78 -8.17 4.15 15.87
CA LYS A 78 -9.45 3.43 15.67
C LYS A 78 -10.66 4.36 15.48
N LYS A 79 -10.73 5.47 16.22
CA LYS A 79 -11.82 6.44 16.09
C LYS A 79 -11.78 7.19 14.76
N GLU A 80 -10.60 7.63 14.35
CA GLU A 80 -10.39 8.37 13.10
C GLU A 80 -10.57 7.48 11.87
N LEU A 81 -10.25 6.19 12.01
CA LEU A 81 -10.37 5.19 10.96
C LEU A 81 -11.80 4.68 10.77
N ALA A 82 -12.72 4.94 11.70
CA ALA A 82 -14.10 4.44 11.64
C ALA A 82 -14.90 4.92 10.42
N LYS A 83 -14.47 6.01 9.77
CA LYS A 83 -15.07 6.54 8.54
C LYS A 83 -14.59 5.84 7.25
N TYR A 84 -13.58 4.98 7.33
CA TYR A 84 -13.04 4.24 6.20
C TYR A 84 -13.46 2.78 6.25
N GLY A 85 -13.41 2.09 5.10
CA GLY A 85 -13.47 0.63 5.09
C GLY A 85 -12.24 0.07 5.80
N THR A 86 -12.42 -0.63 6.92
CA THR A 86 -11.31 -1.23 7.67
C THR A 86 -11.46 -2.74 7.80
N GLY A 87 -10.38 -3.49 7.56
CA GLY A 87 -10.26 -4.92 7.84
C GLY A 87 -9.44 -5.19 9.11
N LYS A 88 -9.12 -6.47 9.37
CA LYS A 88 -8.36 -6.94 10.57
C LYS A 88 -6.93 -6.36 10.68
N GLY A 89 -6.47 -5.64 9.66
CA GLY A 89 -5.16 -4.98 9.62
C GLY A 89 -5.02 -4.13 8.35
N SER A 90 -6.11 -3.54 7.88
CA SER A 90 -6.12 -2.82 6.62
C SER A 90 -7.09 -1.64 6.64
N ILE A 91 -6.78 -0.63 5.83
CA ILE A 91 -7.56 0.58 5.63
C ILE A 91 -7.76 0.76 4.13
N GLN A 92 -9.00 1.01 3.70
CA GLN A 92 -9.37 1.20 2.31
C GLN A 92 -9.59 2.68 2.00
N PHE A 93 -8.93 3.15 0.96
CA PHE A 93 -9.07 4.50 0.42
C PHE A 93 -9.63 4.41 -0.99
N SER A 94 -10.88 4.84 -1.18
CA SER A 94 -11.51 4.92 -2.50
C SER A 94 -10.81 5.94 -3.39
N PHE A 95 -10.87 5.72 -4.71
CA PHE A 95 -10.45 6.66 -5.74
C PHE A 95 -11.51 6.78 -6.83
#